data_AF-A0A7W1KNU5-F1
#
_entry.id   AF-A0A7W1KNU5-F1
#
_cell.length_a   1.000
_cell.length_b   1.000
_cell.length_c   1.000
_cell.angle_alpha   90.00
_cell.angle_beta   90.00
_cell.angle_gamma   90.00
#
_symmetry.space_group_name_H-M   'P 1'
#
loop_
_entity.id
_entity.type
_entity.pdbx_description
1 polymer ?
#
loop_
_entity_poly.entity_id
_entity_poly.type
_entity_poly.pdbx_seq_one_letter_code
_entity_poly.pdbx_strand_id
1 'polypeptide(L)'
;YLTPLTQEIGPHETDPTLPNYLVENNRAAAFLKQRGYEFLFFPSQWWISTRHNRNADSEFQAWHGVDPLRDATGSDLRRWLVRVTALPSDYSHDADHVKRTFEGLQEVPSIAGPTFAFAHVLNPHRPIVFNAGNCPALRRPRSGVTAAVKRDGYIRQVECLNDLLLGVVTGLVQRSSPAPIILLVGDHGTNSLRYSSAKRAETVSPAQARERFGAFGAFYLPEGGGRILADSVTLVNVIPEVLNHYFGANIPLSPDSLYMSLEQTPYLFAPVDPASLDGS
;
A
#
# COMPACT_ATOMS: atom_id res chain seq x y z
N TYR A 1 -5.46 -13.25 17.36
CA TYR A 1 -4.35 -13.65 16.47
C TYR A 1 -3.03 -12.93 16.79
N LEU A 2 -3.02 -11.62 17.09
CA LEU A 2 -1.78 -10.88 17.35
C LEU A 2 -1.17 -11.08 18.76
N THR A 3 -1.99 -11.27 19.79
CA THR A 3 -1.48 -11.49 21.16
C THR A 3 -0.65 -12.77 21.33
N PRO A 4 -1.03 -13.93 20.73
CA PRO A 4 -0.17 -15.11 20.69
C PRO A 4 1.14 -14.88 19.94
N LEU A 5 1.11 -14.06 18.88
CA LEU A 5 2.29 -13.77 18.05
C LEU A 5 3.40 -13.09 18.86
N THR A 6 3.05 -12.12 19.72
CA THR A 6 4.02 -11.48 20.63
C THR A 6 4.68 -12.50 21.57
N GLN A 7 3.92 -13.49 22.05
CA GLN A 7 4.42 -14.52 22.96
C GLN A 7 5.33 -15.54 22.26
N GLU A 8 5.00 -15.90 21.02
CA GLU A 8 5.73 -16.89 20.23
C GLU A 8 7.04 -16.33 19.65
N ILE A 9 7.02 -15.09 19.15
CA ILE A 9 8.17 -14.46 18.49
C ILE A 9 9.06 -13.69 19.47
N GLY A 10 8.44 -13.08 20.49
CA GLY A 10 9.11 -12.24 21.47
C GLY A 10 9.03 -10.73 21.17
N PRO A 11 9.09 -9.88 22.21
CA PRO A 11 8.78 -8.45 22.11
C PRO A 11 9.87 -7.58 21.48
N HIS A 12 11.09 -8.12 21.32
CA HIS A 12 12.25 -7.41 20.77
C HIS A 12 12.68 -7.93 19.40
N GLU A 13 11.96 -8.90 18.85
CA GLU A 13 12.24 -9.38 17.50
C GLU A 13 11.89 -8.29 16.48
N THR A 14 12.66 -8.23 15.40
CA THR A 14 12.51 -7.27 14.30
C THR A 14 12.56 -7.94 12.93
N ASP A 15 12.87 -9.24 12.87
CA ASP A 15 12.93 -10.02 11.64
C ASP A 15 11.58 -10.03 10.92
N PRO A 16 11.47 -9.47 9.69
CA PRO A 16 10.23 -9.42 8.94
C PRO A 16 9.90 -10.73 8.20
N THR A 17 10.64 -11.83 8.42
CA THR A 17 10.48 -13.10 7.68
C THR A 17 9.05 -13.62 7.71
N LEU A 18 8.39 -13.64 8.88
CA LEU A 18 7.02 -14.13 8.98
C LEU A 18 6.01 -13.22 8.24
N PRO A 19 5.96 -11.90 8.48
CA PRO A 19 5.13 -10.99 7.67
C PRO A 19 5.39 -11.11 6.17
N ASN A 20 6.65 -11.20 5.74
CA ASN A 20 7.01 -11.37 4.33
C ASN A 20 6.42 -12.66 3.75
N TYR A 21 6.53 -13.76 4.50
CA TYR A 21 5.93 -15.04 4.11
C TYR A 21 4.41 -14.94 3.97
N LEU A 22 3.72 -14.26 4.90
CA LEU A 22 2.27 -14.09 4.87
C LEU A 22 1.79 -13.20 3.71
N VAL A 23 2.56 -12.16 3.37
CA VAL A 23 2.27 -11.29 2.22
C VAL A 23 2.46 -12.05 0.90
N GLU A 24 3.57 -12.77 0.75
CA GLU A 24 3.83 -13.57 -0.45
C GLU A 24 2.79 -14.69 -0.61
N ASN A 25 2.48 -15.41 0.48
CA ASN A 25 1.56 -16.54 0.53
C ASN A 25 0.16 -16.14 1.01
N ASN A 26 -0.34 -15.02 0.51
CA ASN A 26 -1.65 -14.52 0.90
C ASN A 26 -2.78 -15.47 0.42
N ARG A 27 -3.75 -15.70 1.30
CA ARG A 27 -4.83 -16.66 1.05
C ARG A 27 -5.83 -16.19 0.00
N ALA A 28 -5.94 -14.88 -0.23
CA ALA A 28 -6.87 -14.31 -1.22
C ALA A 28 -6.47 -14.70 -2.65
N ALA A 29 -5.18 -14.55 -3.00
CA ALA A 29 -4.63 -15.00 -4.28
C ALA A 29 -4.85 -16.50 -4.47
N ALA A 30 -4.50 -17.31 -3.47
CA ALA A 30 -4.69 -18.76 -3.54
C ALA A 30 -6.17 -19.15 -3.75
N PHE A 31 -7.10 -18.50 -3.03
CA PHE A 31 -8.54 -18.74 -3.14
C PHE A 31 -9.10 -18.39 -4.54
N LEU A 32 -8.65 -17.28 -5.12
CA LEU A 32 -9.08 -16.83 -6.45
C LEU A 32 -8.47 -17.69 -7.55
N LYS A 33 -7.19 -18.08 -7.44
CA LYS A 33 -6.53 -19.00 -8.39
C LYS A 33 -7.25 -20.35 -8.47
N GLN A 34 -7.71 -20.90 -7.34
CA GLN A 34 -8.53 -22.12 -7.32
C GLN A 34 -9.87 -22.00 -8.09
N ARG A 35 -10.30 -20.78 -8.39
CA ARG A 35 -11.52 -20.46 -9.16
C ARG A 35 -11.19 -20.01 -10.59
N GLY A 36 -9.96 -20.22 -11.04
CA GLY A 36 -9.52 -19.94 -12.41
C GLY A 36 -9.05 -18.51 -12.65
N TYR A 37 -8.90 -17.68 -11.61
CA TYR A 37 -8.34 -16.34 -11.77
C TYR A 37 -6.83 -16.41 -12.02
N GLU A 38 -6.35 -15.67 -13.01
CA GLU A 38 -4.93 -15.40 -13.18
C GLU A 38 -4.48 -14.34 -12.15
N PHE A 39 -3.41 -14.61 -11.41
CA PHE A 39 -2.84 -13.66 -10.46
C PHE A 39 -1.76 -12.81 -11.14
N LEU A 40 -2.12 -11.55 -11.41
CA LEU A 40 -1.22 -10.53 -11.94
C LEU A 40 -0.69 -9.65 -10.82
N PHE A 41 0.63 -9.62 -10.66
CA PHE A 41 1.30 -8.87 -9.60
C PHE A 41 2.04 -7.66 -10.16
N PHE A 42 1.73 -6.47 -9.66
CA PHE A 42 2.46 -5.23 -9.93
C PHE A 42 3.37 -4.93 -8.74
N PRO A 43 4.68 -5.22 -8.86
CA PRO A 43 5.59 -5.11 -7.75
C PRO A 43 5.78 -3.67 -7.30
N SER A 44 6.01 -3.50 -6.01
CA SER A 44 6.54 -2.26 -5.48
C SER A 44 7.95 -2.03 -6.00
N GLN A 45 8.29 -0.78 -6.29
CA GLN A 45 9.59 -0.45 -6.89
C GLN A 45 10.79 -0.94 -6.07
N TRP A 46 10.71 -0.87 -4.73
CA TRP A 46 11.87 -1.15 -3.85
C TRP A 46 11.51 -1.78 -2.51
N TRP A 47 10.24 -1.97 -2.17
CA TRP A 47 9.87 -2.57 -0.89
C TRP A 47 10.04 -4.09 -0.96
N ILE A 48 10.97 -4.64 -0.16
CA ILE A 48 11.41 -6.03 -0.32
C ILE A 48 10.27 -7.05 -0.23
N SER A 49 9.29 -6.84 0.65
CA SER A 49 8.16 -7.76 0.88
C SER A 49 7.23 -7.89 -0.32
N THR A 50 7.30 -6.96 -1.27
CA THR A 50 6.39 -6.86 -2.42
C THR A 50 7.13 -6.49 -3.70
N ARG A 51 8.44 -6.69 -3.74
CA ARG A 51 9.25 -6.45 -4.94
C ARG A 51 9.03 -7.56 -5.97
N HIS A 52 8.63 -8.74 -5.51
CA HIS A 52 8.34 -9.94 -6.28
C HIS A 52 7.27 -10.75 -5.54
N ASN A 53 6.56 -11.63 -6.22
CA ASN A 53 5.69 -12.62 -5.64
C ASN A 53 5.72 -13.91 -6.46
N ARG A 54 6.34 -14.96 -5.90
CA ARG A 54 6.49 -16.26 -6.58
C ARG A 54 5.18 -16.99 -6.86
N ASN A 55 4.09 -16.58 -6.22
CA ASN A 55 2.76 -17.17 -6.43
C ASN A 55 2.00 -16.49 -7.58
N ALA A 56 2.51 -15.37 -8.11
CA ALA A 56 1.95 -14.70 -9.29
C ALA A 56 2.11 -15.56 -10.54
N ASP A 57 1.09 -15.56 -11.39
CA ASP A 57 1.18 -16.17 -12.72
C ASP A 57 1.97 -15.27 -13.67
N SER A 58 1.79 -13.95 -13.50
CA SER A 58 2.47 -12.91 -14.27
C SER A 58 2.91 -11.77 -13.34
N GLU A 59 4.15 -11.29 -13.50
CA GLU A 59 4.65 -10.08 -12.83
C GLU A 59 4.81 -8.95 -13.84
N PHE A 60 4.18 -7.80 -13.56
CA PHE A 60 4.34 -6.62 -14.39
C PHE A 60 5.76 -6.06 -14.30
N GLN A 61 6.38 -5.87 -15.45
CA GLN A 61 7.67 -5.20 -15.57
C GLN A 61 7.41 -3.78 -16.03
N ALA A 62 7.59 -2.80 -15.14
CA ALA A 62 7.46 -1.38 -15.50
C ALA A 62 8.36 -1.02 -16.68
N TRP A 63 9.47 -1.72 -16.83
CA TRP A 63 10.47 -1.38 -17.79
C TRP A 63 11.20 -2.61 -18.33
N HIS A 64 11.64 -2.55 -19.58
CA HIS A 64 12.36 -3.62 -20.27
C HIS A 64 13.83 -3.26 -20.50
N GLY A 65 14.66 -4.28 -20.75
CA GLY A 65 16.10 -4.12 -20.97
C GLY A 65 16.88 -3.78 -19.68
N VAL A 66 18.21 -3.68 -19.84
CA VAL A 66 19.15 -3.40 -18.75
C VAL A 66 19.50 -1.92 -18.75
N ASP A 67 19.28 -1.25 -17.62
CA ASP A 67 19.70 0.13 -17.39
C ASP A 67 20.19 0.25 -15.94
N PRO A 68 21.51 0.35 -15.70
CA PRO A 68 22.06 0.37 -14.35
C PRO A 68 21.53 1.50 -13.45
N LEU A 69 21.21 2.67 -14.02
CA LEU A 69 20.71 3.80 -13.23
C LEU A 69 19.26 3.57 -12.79
N ARG A 70 18.46 3.01 -13.70
CA ARG A 70 17.08 2.62 -13.45
C ARG A 70 16.99 1.45 -12.47
N ASP A 71 17.80 0.41 -12.68
CA ASP A 71 17.81 -0.81 -11.86
C ASP A 71 18.28 -0.50 -10.43
N ALA A 72 19.22 0.44 -10.28
CA ALA A 72 19.65 0.91 -8.96
C ALA A 72 18.52 1.56 -8.16
N THR A 73 17.44 2.06 -8.78
CA THR A 73 16.30 2.63 -8.06
C THR A 73 15.53 1.61 -7.22
N GLY A 74 15.58 0.33 -7.60
CA GLY A 74 15.01 -0.76 -6.81
C GLY A 74 15.89 -1.20 -5.63
N SER A 75 17.06 -0.59 -5.42
CA SER A 75 18.03 -0.99 -4.40
C SER A 75 17.96 -0.14 -3.14
N ASP A 76 17.84 -0.80 -1.98
CA ASP A 76 17.98 -0.16 -0.67
C ASP A 76 19.36 0.47 -0.47
N LEU A 77 20.41 -0.10 -1.08
CA LEU A 77 21.76 0.46 -1.03
C LEU A 77 21.81 1.84 -1.67
N ARG A 78 21.21 2.02 -2.86
CA ARG A 78 21.12 3.34 -3.49
C ARG A 78 20.37 4.31 -2.59
N ARG A 79 19.23 3.90 -2.05
CA ARG A 79 18.38 4.76 -1.20
C ARG A 79 19.10 5.18 0.07
N TRP A 80 19.82 4.26 0.69
CA TRP A 80 20.68 4.56 1.84
C TRP A 80 21.83 5.50 1.46
N LEU A 81 22.56 5.23 0.38
CA LEU A 81 23.67 6.09 -0.09
C LEU A 81 23.19 7.51 -0.39
N VAL A 82 22.05 7.67 -1.08
CA VAL A 82 21.46 9.00 -1.35
C VAL A 82 21.01 9.69 -0.05
N ARG A 83 20.57 8.93 0.96
CA ARG A 83 20.18 9.49 2.26
C ARG A 83 21.38 9.99 3.07
N VAL A 84 22.52 9.31 3.00
CA VAL A 84 23.70 9.60 3.85
C VAL A 84 24.79 10.42 3.16
N THR A 85 24.68 10.65 1.85
CA THR A 85 25.68 11.42 1.07
C THR A 85 25.05 12.63 0.36
N ALA A 86 25.89 13.52 -0.15
CA ALA A 86 25.47 14.65 -0.98
C ALA A 86 25.32 14.29 -2.48
N LEU A 87 25.30 12.99 -2.82
CA LEU A 87 25.19 12.57 -4.22
C LEU A 87 23.87 13.06 -4.83
N PRO A 88 23.91 13.76 -5.97
CA PRO A 88 22.70 14.14 -6.67
C PRO A 88 21.99 12.86 -7.16
N SER A 89 20.75 12.68 -6.73
CA SER A 89 19.92 11.57 -7.19
C SER A 89 18.81 12.11 -8.08
N ASP A 90 18.76 11.61 -9.31
CA ASP A 90 17.61 11.83 -10.18
C ASP A 90 16.47 10.89 -9.78
N TYR A 91 15.32 11.46 -9.45
CA TYR A 91 14.10 10.72 -9.11
C TYR A 91 13.11 10.65 -10.27
N SER A 92 13.55 11.05 -11.49
CA SER A 92 12.79 10.87 -12.72
C SER A 92 12.40 9.41 -12.95
N HIS A 93 13.31 8.46 -12.68
CA HIS A 93 13.01 7.02 -12.75
C HIS A 93 12.01 6.58 -11.68
N ASP A 94 12.08 7.07 -10.44
CA ASP A 94 11.06 6.77 -9.43
C ASP A 94 9.66 7.26 -9.88
N ALA A 95 9.58 8.47 -10.45
CA ALA A 95 8.35 9.00 -11.02
C ALA A 95 7.86 8.20 -12.25
N ASP A 96 8.78 7.82 -13.15
CA ASP A 96 8.49 7.05 -14.36
C ASP A 96 7.99 5.65 -14.02
N HIS A 97 8.56 4.98 -13.00
CA HIS A 97 8.07 3.69 -12.50
C HIS A 97 6.59 3.78 -12.11
N VAL A 98 6.22 4.78 -11.31
CA VAL A 98 4.82 4.95 -10.85
C VAL A 98 3.88 5.16 -12.03
N LYS A 99 4.25 6.03 -12.98
CA LYS A 99 3.44 6.28 -14.18
C LYS A 99 3.24 4.99 -15.00
N ARG A 100 4.31 4.24 -15.24
CA ARG A 100 4.26 2.98 -15.98
C ARG A 100 3.49 1.90 -15.25
N THR A 101 3.56 1.82 -13.93
CA THR A 101 2.71 0.94 -13.12
C THR A 101 1.23 1.27 -13.33
N PHE A 102 0.85 2.54 -13.33
CA PHE A 102 -0.53 2.96 -13.59
C PHE A 102 -0.97 2.74 -15.04
N GLU A 103 -0.10 2.98 -16.02
CA GLU A 103 -0.33 2.63 -17.43
C GLU A 103 -0.53 1.12 -17.59
N GLY A 104 0.30 0.29 -16.93
CA GLY A 104 0.14 -1.16 -16.95
C GLY A 104 -1.16 -1.63 -16.32
N LEU A 105 -1.59 -1.01 -15.22
CA LEU A 105 -2.88 -1.30 -14.59
C LEU A 105 -4.05 -0.98 -15.51
N GLN A 106 -3.94 0.06 -16.34
CA GLN A 106 -4.95 0.38 -17.35
C GLN A 106 -5.12 -0.74 -18.40
N GLU A 107 -4.09 -1.53 -18.67
CA GLU A 107 -4.14 -2.61 -19.66
C GLU A 107 -4.69 -3.93 -19.11
N VAL A 108 -4.97 -4.03 -17.81
CA VAL A 108 -5.55 -5.24 -17.19
C VAL A 108 -6.82 -5.73 -17.88
N PRO A 109 -7.78 -4.89 -18.31
CA PRO A 109 -8.99 -5.35 -19.00
C PRO A 109 -8.73 -6.04 -20.35
N SER A 110 -7.53 -5.91 -20.92
CA SER A 110 -7.14 -6.58 -22.17
C SER A 110 -6.63 -8.01 -21.95
N ILE A 111 -6.47 -8.44 -20.70
CA ILE A 111 -6.09 -9.81 -20.35
C ILE A 111 -7.32 -10.70 -20.47
N ALA A 112 -7.15 -11.84 -21.14
CA ALA A 112 -8.23 -12.78 -21.35
C ALA A 112 -8.52 -13.61 -20.08
N GLY A 113 -9.79 -13.71 -19.71
CA GLY A 113 -10.23 -14.49 -18.55
C GLY A 113 -10.32 -13.68 -17.26
N PRO A 114 -10.71 -14.32 -16.14
CA PRO A 114 -10.80 -13.65 -14.85
C PRO A 114 -9.40 -13.35 -14.33
N THR A 115 -9.17 -12.10 -13.88
CA THR A 115 -7.86 -11.65 -13.40
C THR A 115 -7.99 -11.08 -11.99
N PHE A 116 -7.07 -11.48 -11.12
CA PHE A 116 -6.84 -10.84 -9.83
C PHE A 116 -5.55 -10.01 -9.96
N ALA A 117 -5.70 -8.68 -10.05
CA ALA A 117 -4.56 -7.77 -10.11
C ALA A 117 -4.29 -7.16 -8.73
N PHE A 118 -3.05 -7.28 -8.24
CA PHE A 118 -2.59 -6.59 -7.03
C PHE A 118 -1.42 -5.67 -7.36
N ALA A 119 -1.52 -4.41 -6.97
CA ALA A 119 -0.46 -3.43 -7.14
C ALA A 119 -0.08 -2.77 -5.83
N HIS A 120 1.21 -2.82 -5.50
CA HIS A 120 1.74 -2.09 -4.35
C HIS A 120 2.54 -0.85 -4.80
N VAL A 121 1.86 0.30 -4.82
CA VAL A 121 2.49 1.58 -5.13
C VAL A 121 2.91 2.27 -3.83
N LEU A 122 4.20 2.54 -3.68
CA LEU A 122 4.76 3.08 -2.44
C LEU A 122 4.45 4.57 -2.24
N ASN A 123 4.17 5.31 -3.31
CA ASN A 123 3.77 6.70 -3.21
C ASN A 123 2.38 6.80 -2.55
N PRO A 124 2.14 7.75 -1.62
CA PRO A 124 2.87 8.99 -1.43
C PRO A 124 4.02 8.96 -0.41
N HIS A 125 4.55 7.78 -0.05
CA HIS A 125 5.77 7.70 0.77
C HIS A 125 6.92 8.51 0.17
N ARG A 126 7.88 8.92 1.01
CA ARG A 126 9.08 9.62 0.55
C ARG A 126 9.98 8.67 -0.25
N PRO A 127 10.76 9.17 -1.22
CA PRO A 127 10.96 10.57 -1.62
C PRO A 127 9.73 11.21 -2.32
N ILE A 128 9.62 12.54 -2.27
CA ILE A 128 8.62 13.27 -3.04
C ILE A 128 9.15 13.43 -4.47
N VAL A 129 8.56 12.72 -5.43
CA VAL A 129 9.06 12.64 -6.82
C VAL A 129 8.16 13.36 -7.82
N PHE A 130 6.98 13.80 -7.40
CA PHE A 130 6.04 14.57 -8.22
C PHE A 130 5.79 15.98 -7.68
N ASN A 131 5.41 16.87 -8.57
CA ASN A 131 4.71 18.11 -8.23
C ASN A 131 3.22 17.99 -8.63
N ALA A 132 2.40 18.92 -8.14
CA ALA A 132 0.99 19.01 -8.50
C ALA A 132 0.77 19.46 -9.95
N GLY A 133 -0.47 19.33 -10.43
CA GLY A 133 -0.86 19.65 -11.81
C GLY A 133 -0.59 18.47 -12.74
N ASN A 134 0.12 18.69 -13.85
CA ASN A 134 0.40 17.64 -14.85
C ASN A 134 1.41 16.56 -14.42
N CYS A 135 1.59 16.34 -13.11
CA CYS A 135 2.53 15.37 -12.55
C CYS A 135 3.96 15.48 -13.11
N PRO A 136 4.60 16.66 -13.12
CA PRO A 136 5.96 16.76 -13.61
C PRO A 136 6.89 16.06 -12.61
N ALA A 137 7.80 15.23 -13.13
CA ALA A 137 8.78 14.54 -12.32
C ALA A 137 9.77 15.54 -11.72
N LEU A 138 10.07 15.39 -10.44
CA LEU A 138 11.07 16.18 -9.75
C LEU A 138 12.45 15.51 -9.89
N ARG A 139 13.38 16.19 -10.57
CA ARG A 139 14.79 15.72 -10.67
C ARG A 139 15.50 15.69 -9.33
N ARG A 140 15.07 16.50 -8.37
CA ARG A 140 15.53 16.49 -6.97
C ARG A 140 14.31 16.44 -6.07
N PRO A 141 14.30 15.59 -5.06
CA PRO A 141 13.12 15.44 -4.22
C PRO A 141 12.94 16.73 -3.43
N ARG A 142 11.69 17.10 -3.13
CA ARG A 142 11.43 18.15 -2.13
C ARG A 142 11.86 17.63 -0.75
N SER A 143 13.13 17.77 -0.41
CA SER A 143 13.66 17.54 0.94
C SER A 143 13.47 18.80 1.77
N GLY A 144 12.26 18.96 2.33
CA GLY A 144 11.98 20.06 3.23
C GLY A 144 12.74 19.93 4.54
N VAL A 145 13.43 21.00 4.97
CA VAL A 145 14.02 21.09 6.32
C VAL A 145 12.92 21.30 7.36
N THR A 146 11.84 22.00 6.99
CA THR A 146 10.72 22.35 7.88
C THR A 146 9.50 21.43 7.71
N ALA A 147 8.63 21.39 8.72
CA ALA A 147 7.37 20.63 8.67
C ALA A 147 6.43 21.13 7.56
N ALA A 148 6.36 22.45 7.33
CA ALA A 148 5.52 23.04 6.29
C ALA A 148 5.92 22.58 4.89
N VAL A 149 7.23 22.57 4.57
CA VAL A 149 7.72 22.12 3.25
C VAL A 149 7.49 20.62 3.06
N LYS A 150 7.64 19.82 4.12
CA LYS A 150 7.34 18.38 4.10
C LYS A 150 5.85 18.13 3.81
N ARG A 151 4.95 18.92 4.42
CA ARG A 151 3.51 18.85 4.20
C ARG A 151 3.12 19.27 2.78
N ASP A 152 3.64 20.39 2.29
CA ASP A 152 3.40 20.86 0.91
C ASP A 152 3.85 19.83 -0.13
N GLY A 153 5.06 19.25 0.04
CA GLY A 153 5.54 18.19 -0.84
C GLY A 153 4.66 16.94 -0.83
N TYR A 154 4.16 16.53 0.33
CA TYR A 154 3.23 15.41 0.45
C TYR A 154 1.90 15.69 -0.27
N ILE A 155 1.28 16.85 -0.02
CA ILE A 155 0.01 17.25 -0.65
C ILE A 155 0.14 17.26 -2.17
N ARG A 156 1.18 17.88 -2.72
CA ARG A 156 1.41 17.96 -4.17
C ARG A 156 1.61 16.59 -4.82
N GLN A 157 2.25 15.67 -4.11
CA GLN A 157 2.40 14.30 -4.59
C GLN A 157 1.05 13.56 -4.56
N VAL A 158 0.25 13.72 -3.51
CA VAL A 158 -1.10 13.15 -3.44
C VAL A 158 -2.00 13.69 -4.54
N GLU A 159 -1.99 15.01 -4.81
CA GLU A 159 -2.75 15.63 -5.91
C GLU A 159 -2.41 14.97 -7.26
N CYS A 160 -1.13 14.80 -7.56
CA CYS A 160 -0.71 14.10 -8.77
C CYS A 160 -1.17 12.63 -8.81
N LEU A 161 -1.01 11.88 -7.70
CA LEU A 161 -1.43 10.47 -7.66
C LEU A 161 -2.94 10.33 -7.84
N ASN A 162 -3.73 11.25 -7.30
CA ASN A 162 -5.17 11.28 -7.48
C ASN A 162 -5.54 11.42 -8.97
N ASP A 163 -4.88 12.33 -9.70
CA ASP A 163 -5.13 12.52 -11.14
C ASP A 163 -4.79 11.26 -11.94
N LEU A 164 -3.64 10.63 -11.66
CA LEU A 164 -3.24 9.38 -12.33
C LEU A 164 -4.18 8.22 -11.99
N LEU A 165 -4.51 8.01 -10.71
CA LEU A 165 -5.41 6.95 -10.25
C LEU A 165 -6.83 7.12 -10.79
N LEU A 166 -7.34 8.35 -10.90
CA LEU A 166 -8.64 8.59 -11.50
C LEU A 166 -8.67 8.13 -12.96
N GLY A 167 -7.58 8.36 -13.70
CA GLY A 167 -7.42 7.83 -15.05
C GLY A 167 -7.41 6.30 -15.09
N VAL A 168 -6.72 5.64 -14.14
CA VAL A 168 -6.71 4.18 -14.01
C VAL A 168 -8.11 3.64 -13.75
N VAL A 169 -8.77 4.10 -12.69
CA VAL A 169 -10.11 3.65 -12.29
C VAL A 169 -11.12 3.87 -13.41
N THR A 170 -11.10 5.05 -14.03
CA THR A 170 -11.98 5.36 -15.17
C THR A 170 -11.78 4.36 -16.31
N GLY A 171 -10.53 4.08 -16.67
CA GLY A 171 -10.18 3.11 -17.71
C GLY A 171 -10.65 1.69 -17.37
N LEU A 172 -10.42 1.25 -16.12
CA LEU A 172 -10.86 -0.06 -15.63
C LEU A 172 -12.39 -0.20 -15.69
N VAL A 173 -13.13 0.78 -15.19
CA VAL A 173 -14.60 0.75 -15.19
C VAL A 173 -15.17 0.76 -16.61
N GLN A 174 -14.56 1.50 -17.54
CA GLN A 174 -15.07 1.62 -18.91
C GLN A 174 -14.73 0.42 -19.82
N ARG A 175 -13.61 -0.25 -19.58
CA ARG A 175 -13.10 -1.30 -20.48
C ARG A 175 -13.30 -2.72 -19.97
N SER A 176 -13.57 -2.91 -18.69
CA SER A 176 -13.84 -4.23 -18.12
C SER A 176 -15.28 -4.67 -18.36
N SER A 177 -15.45 -5.88 -18.88
CA SER A 177 -16.74 -6.57 -18.99
C SER A 177 -16.56 -8.03 -18.56
N PRO A 178 -17.19 -8.49 -17.46
CA PRO A 178 -18.13 -7.76 -16.59
C PRO A 178 -17.47 -6.60 -15.81
N ALA A 179 -18.29 -5.76 -15.17
CA ALA A 179 -17.81 -4.66 -14.34
C ALA A 179 -16.84 -5.17 -13.25
N PRO A 180 -15.71 -4.47 -13.00
CA PRO A 180 -14.67 -4.98 -12.12
C PRO A 180 -14.99 -4.69 -10.64
N ILE A 181 -14.37 -5.45 -9.73
CA ILE A 181 -14.25 -5.09 -8.32
C ILE A 181 -12.95 -4.30 -8.17
N ILE A 182 -13.01 -3.07 -7.65
CA ILE A 182 -11.82 -2.23 -7.44
C ILE A 182 -11.72 -1.85 -5.98
N LEU A 183 -10.59 -2.17 -5.35
CA LEU A 183 -10.28 -1.80 -3.97
C LEU A 183 -9.03 -0.90 -3.98
N LEU A 184 -9.20 0.37 -3.60
CA LEU A 184 -8.09 1.30 -3.39
C LEU A 184 -7.91 1.50 -1.89
N VAL A 185 -6.80 1.01 -1.36
CA VAL A 185 -6.56 0.94 0.08
C VAL A 185 -5.17 1.48 0.38
N GLY A 186 -5.08 2.48 1.27
CA GLY A 186 -3.84 2.83 1.94
C GLY A 186 -3.50 1.79 2.98
N ASP A 187 -2.23 1.42 3.09
CA ASP A 187 -1.74 0.51 4.13
C ASP A 187 -1.87 1.11 5.53
N HIS A 188 -1.68 2.43 5.63
CA HIS A 188 -1.79 3.20 6.86
C HIS A 188 -1.94 4.71 6.59
N GLY A 189 -2.31 5.47 7.62
CA GLY A 189 -2.23 6.93 7.61
C GLY A 189 -0.81 7.47 7.82
N THR A 190 -0.69 8.79 8.00
CA THR A 190 0.62 9.46 7.98
C THR A 190 1.36 9.38 9.32
N ASN A 191 2.54 10.02 9.39
CA ASN A 191 3.33 10.16 10.61
C ASN A 191 3.65 11.65 10.86
N SER A 192 2.70 12.55 10.58
CA SER A 192 2.91 14.00 10.72
C SER A 192 2.89 14.44 12.18
N LEU A 193 2.13 13.75 13.03
CA LEU A 193 2.12 13.89 14.49
C LEU A 193 3.22 13.10 15.19
N ARG A 194 4.13 12.46 14.43
CA ARG A 194 5.34 11.81 14.92
C ARG A 194 5.11 10.66 15.91
N TYR A 195 4.11 9.81 15.65
CA TYR A 195 3.88 8.60 16.45
C TYR A 195 5.14 7.73 16.54
N SER A 196 5.95 7.69 15.46
CA SER A 196 7.18 6.88 15.42
C SER A 196 8.30 7.39 16.36
N SER A 197 8.15 8.58 16.95
CA SER A 197 9.06 9.10 17.98
C SER A 197 8.62 8.72 19.40
N ALA A 198 7.49 8.03 19.56
CA ALA A 198 7.06 7.51 20.86
C ALA A 198 8.09 6.51 21.41
N LYS A 199 8.24 6.46 22.74
CA LYS A 199 9.17 5.52 23.39
C LYS A 199 8.66 4.08 23.36
N ARG A 200 7.34 3.93 23.43
CA ARG A 200 6.61 2.65 23.44
C ARG A 200 5.25 2.83 22.77
N ALA A 201 4.69 1.76 22.20
CA ALA A 201 3.42 1.82 21.49
C ALA A 201 2.26 2.30 22.39
N GLU A 202 2.28 1.96 23.68
CA GLU A 202 1.29 2.36 24.69
C GLU A 202 1.33 3.86 25.00
N THR A 203 2.39 4.56 24.60
CA THR A 203 2.55 6.01 24.81
C THR A 203 2.15 6.84 23.60
N VAL A 204 1.71 6.19 22.51
CA VAL A 204 1.14 6.87 21.34
C VAL A 204 -0.18 7.52 21.75
N SER A 205 -0.32 8.83 21.50
CA SER A 205 -1.54 9.55 21.87
C SER A 205 -2.73 9.17 20.96
N PRO A 206 -3.98 9.35 21.42
CA PRO A 206 -5.14 9.10 20.58
C PRO A 206 -5.12 9.87 19.25
N ALA A 207 -4.66 11.12 19.23
CA ALA A 207 -4.52 11.90 18.00
C ALA A 207 -3.48 11.30 17.03
N GLN A 208 -2.35 10.81 17.55
CA GLN A 208 -1.33 10.13 16.75
C GLN A 208 -1.85 8.78 16.21
N ALA A 209 -2.56 8.01 17.03
CA ALA A 209 -3.19 6.77 16.62
C ALA A 209 -4.27 7.02 15.56
N ARG A 210 -5.11 8.05 15.73
CA ARG A 210 -6.13 8.46 14.75
C ARG A 210 -5.51 8.81 13.41
N GLU A 211 -4.42 9.59 13.41
CA GLU A 211 -3.66 9.88 12.18
C GLU A 211 -3.12 8.59 11.54
N ARG A 212 -2.60 7.66 12.34
CA ARG A 212 -1.98 6.43 11.84
C ARG A 212 -2.99 5.41 11.30
N PHE A 213 -4.15 5.29 11.94
CA PHE A 213 -5.23 4.40 11.49
C PHE A 213 -6.11 5.01 10.40
N GLY A 214 -6.06 6.33 10.19
CA GLY A 214 -6.78 7.05 9.13
C GLY A 214 -6.22 6.78 7.72
N ALA A 215 -6.17 5.50 7.32
CA ALA A 215 -5.82 5.08 5.98
C ALA A 215 -6.96 5.38 5.01
N PHE A 216 -6.62 5.73 3.77
CA PHE A 216 -7.60 5.95 2.72
C PHE A 216 -8.23 4.63 2.25
N GLY A 217 -9.54 4.63 2.03
CA GLY A 217 -10.27 3.51 1.44
C GLY A 217 -11.31 4.00 0.43
N ALA A 218 -11.28 3.45 -0.78
CA ALA A 218 -12.32 3.67 -1.79
C ALA A 218 -12.59 2.38 -2.55
N PHE A 219 -13.86 2.04 -2.70
CA PHE A 219 -14.29 0.73 -3.19
C PHE A 219 -15.33 0.89 -4.29
N TYR A 220 -15.06 0.32 -5.46
CA TYR A 220 -16.07 0.14 -6.51
C TYR A 220 -16.50 -1.31 -6.51
N LEU A 221 -17.73 -1.54 -6.04
CA LEU A 221 -18.30 -2.85 -5.78
C LEU A 221 -19.62 -2.98 -6.57
N PRO A 222 -19.61 -3.58 -7.79
CA PRO A 222 -20.79 -3.72 -8.63
C PRO A 222 -21.83 -4.68 -8.03
N GLU A 223 -23.00 -4.79 -8.67
CA GLU A 223 -24.03 -5.79 -8.33
C GLU A 223 -24.55 -5.71 -6.87
N GLY A 224 -24.57 -4.51 -6.30
CA GLY A 224 -25.07 -4.26 -4.94
C GLY A 224 -24.03 -4.42 -3.83
N GLY A 225 -22.78 -4.73 -4.17
CA GLY A 225 -21.69 -4.88 -3.20
C GLY A 225 -21.37 -3.60 -2.42
N GLY A 226 -21.75 -2.42 -2.90
CA GLY A 226 -21.55 -1.16 -2.16
C GLY A 226 -22.21 -1.09 -0.78
N ARG A 227 -23.11 -2.03 -0.42
CA ARG A 227 -23.76 -2.10 0.90
C ARG A 227 -23.04 -3.02 1.90
N ILE A 228 -22.00 -3.74 1.48
CA ILE A 228 -21.32 -4.72 2.34
C ILE A 228 -20.25 -4.08 3.24
N LEU A 229 -19.77 -2.89 2.87
CA LEU A 229 -18.80 -2.13 3.66
C LEU A 229 -19.50 -0.95 4.30
N ALA A 230 -19.29 -0.76 5.61
CA ALA A 230 -19.69 0.45 6.30
C ALA A 230 -18.83 1.65 5.87
N ASP A 231 -19.27 2.87 6.20
CA ASP A 231 -18.54 4.11 5.92
C ASP A 231 -17.13 4.12 6.54
N SER A 232 -16.94 3.40 7.65
CA SER A 232 -15.64 3.11 8.25
C SER A 232 -15.53 1.62 8.50
N VAL A 233 -14.44 1.02 8.01
CA VAL A 233 -14.20 -0.42 8.07
C VAL A 233 -12.77 -0.70 8.51
N THR A 234 -12.56 -1.76 9.28
CA THR A 234 -11.21 -2.22 9.58
C THR A 234 -10.63 -3.00 8.39
N LEU A 235 -9.39 -2.70 8.03
CA LEU A 235 -8.74 -3.29 6.85
C LEU A 235 -8.71 -4.82 6.87
N VAL A 236 -8.72 -5.43 8.06
CA VAL A 236 -8.72 -6.89 8.24
C VAL A 236 -9.97 -7.56 7.66
N ASN A 237 -11.09 -6.84 7.56
CA ASN A 237 -12.37 -7.38 7.09
C ASN A 237 -12.72 -6.99 5.64
N VAL A 238 -12.00 -6.07 4.99
CA VAL A 238 -12.30 -5.64 3.61
C VAL A 238 -12.32 -6.82 2.61
N ILE A 239 -11.25 -7.64 2.60
CA ILE A 239 -11.18 -8.80 1.70
C ILE A 239 -12.18 -9.90 2.10
N PRO A 240 -12.30 -10.30 3.38
CA PRO A 240 -13.35 -11.23 3.80
C PRO A 240 -14.76 -10.83 3.36
N GLU A 241 -15.17 -9.58 3.55
CA GLU A 241 -16.50 -9.08 3.15
C GLU A 241 -16.72 -9.21 1.64
N VAL A 242 -15.75 -8.77 0.84
CA VAL A 242 -15.79 -8.89 -0.63
C VAL A 242 -15.89 -10.36 -1.05
N LEU A 243 -15.05 -11.24 -0.50
CA LEU A 243 -15.06 -12.66 -0.87
C LEU A 243 -16.34 -13.38 -0.39
N ASN A 244 -16.88 -13.00 0.76
CA ASN A 244 -18.15 -13.52 1.25
C ASN A 244 -19.30 -13.14 0.33
N HIS A 245 -19.36 -11.87 -0.09
CA HIS A 245 -20.43 -11.37 -0.95
C HIS A 245 -20.38 -11.97 -2.37
N TYR A 246 -19.24 -11.89 -3.06
CA TYR A 246 -19.14 -12.26 -4.47
C TYR A 246 -18.86 -13.75 -4.71
N PHE A 247 -18.30 -14.46 -3.73
CA PHE A 247 -17.88 -15.86 -3.90
C PHE A 247 -18.49 -16.82 -2.87
N GLY A 248 -19.33 -16.35 -1.95
CA GLY A 248 -19.92 -17.19 -0.90
C GLY A 248 -18.86 -17.86 -0.02
N ALA A 249 -17.73 -17.18 0.22
CA ALA A 249 -16.55 -17.77 0.84
C ALA A 249 -16.74 -18.19 2.31
N ASN A 250 -17.78 -17.69 2.99
CA ASN A 250 -18.11 -17.97 4.40
C ASN A 250 -16.93 -17.81 5.35
N ILE A 251 -16.08 -16.81 5.11
CA ILE A 251 -14.94 -16.44 5.93
C ILE A 251 -15.46 -15.73 7.20
N PRO A 252 -15.17 -16.25 8.40
CA PRO A 252 -15.52 -15.56 9.64
C PRO A 252 -14.81 -14.20 9.72
N LEU A 253 -15.55 -13.15 10.06
CA LEU A 253 -15.01 -11.81 10.24
C LEU A 253 -14.20 -11.72 11.54
N SER A 254 -13.13 -10.92 11.50
CA SER A 254 -12.34 -10.62 12.70
C SER A 254 -13.00 -9.48 13.49
N PRO A 255 -12.81 -9.42 14.81
CA PRO A 255 -13.20 -8.25 15.58
C PRO A 255 -12.51 -6.99 15.07
N ASP A 256 -13.18 -5.84 15.13
CA ASP A 256 -12.65 -4.52 14.78
C ASP A 256 -11.67 -3.97 15.84
N SER A 257 -10.70 -4.80 16.24
CA SER A 257 -9.69 -4.47 17.23
C SER A 257 -8.51 -3.75 16.60
N LEU A 258 -8.09 -2.63 17.20
CA LEU A 258 -6.97 -1.83 16.74
C LEU A 258 -5.74 -2.05 17.61
N TYR A 259 -4.58 -2.17 16.97
CA TYR A 259 -3.30 -2.37 17.63
C TYR A 259 -2.24 -1.46 17.02
N MET A 260 -1.44 -0.84 17.89
CA MET A 260 -0.27 -0.07 17.51
C MET A 260 0.99 -0.87 17.79
N SER A 261 1.98 -0.76 16.90
CA SER A 261 3.36 -1.16 17.15
C SER A 261 4.31 -0.08 16.63
N LEU A 262 5.57 -0.15 17.05
CA LEU A 262 6.64 0.76 16.62
C LEU A 262 7.65 0.01 15.76
N GLU A 263 8.38 0.72 14.90
CA GLU A 263 9.39 0.14 14.00
C GLU A 263 10.46 -0.67 14.75
N GLN A 264 10.82 -0.24 15.97
CA GLN A 264 11.85 -0.91 16.79
C GLN A 264 11.32 -2.12 17.56
N THR A 265 10.00 -2.27 17.67
CA THR A 265 9.33 -3.37 18.38
C THR A 265 8.08 -3.79 17.60
N PRO A 266 8.24 -4.29 16.36
CA PRO A 266 7.12 -4.50 15.43
C PRO A 266 6.14 -5.58 15.91
N TYR A 267 6.60 -6.51 16.75
CA TYR A 267 5.79 -7.59 17.33
C TYR A 267 5.25 -7.29 18.74
N LEU A 268 5.54 -6.10 19.29
CA LEU A 268 4.97 -5.65 20.55
C LEU A 268 3.74 -4.78 20.27
N PHE A 269 2.57 -5.42 20.31
CA PHE A 269 1.30 -4.78 19.98
C PHE A 269 0.64 -4.17 21.22
N ALA A 270 0.42 -2.87 21.21
CA ALA A 270 -0.39 -2.16 22.19
C ALA A 270 -1.82 -2.01 21.67
N PRO A 271 -2.86 -2.46 22.41
CA PRO A 271 -4.24 -2.26 22.00
C PRO A 271 -4.60 -0.77 22.03
N VAL A 272 -5.42 -0.34 21.08
CA VAL A 272 -5.99 1.00 21.04
C VAL A 272 -7.50 0.89 21.17
N ASP A 273 -8.07 1.63 22.13
CA ASP A 273 -9.52 1.74 22.29
C ASP A 273 -10.10 2.59 21.14
N PRO A 274 -10.95 2.02 20.26
CA PRO A 274 -11.57 2.79 19.18
C PRO A 274 -12.35 4.01 19.67
N ALA A 275 -12.98 3.95 20.85
CA ALA A 275 -13.72 5.08 21.41
C ALA A 275 -12.82 6.29 21.72
N SER A 276 -11.52 6.07 21.91
CA SER A 276 -10.54 7.15 22.10
C SER A 276 -10.22 7.91 20.80
N LEU A 277 -10.57 7.36 19.63
CA LEU A 277 -10.27 7.93 18.32
C LEU A 277 -11.39 8.85 17.80
N ASP A 278 -12.57 8.81 18.41
CA ASP A 278 -13.74 9.59 18.01
C ASP A 278 -13.73 11.04 18.55
N GLY A 279 -12.66 11.43 19.27
CA GLY A 279 -12.52 12.75 19.88
C GLY A 279 -11.51 13.66 19.17
N SER A 280 -12.01 14.54 18.29
CA SER A 280 -11.49 15.90 18.06
C SER A 280 -12.49 16.73 17.26
#